data_AF-A0A845ZX28-F1
#
_entry.id   AF-A0A845ZX28-F1
#
_cell.length_a   1.000
_cell.length_b   1.000
_cell.length_c   1.000
_cell.angle_alpha   90.00
_cell.angle_beta   90.00
_cell.angle_gamma   90.00
#
_symmetry.space_group_name_H-M   'P 1'
#
loop_
_entity.id
_entity.type
_entity.pdbx_description
1 polymer ?
#
loop_
_entity_poly.entity_id
_entity_poly.type
_entity_poly.pdbx_seq_one_letter_code
_entity_poly.pdbx_strand_id
1 'polypeptide(L)'
;RSPTIAQWQHLLEQGELAGPRDRAPSDPIATTGSIIYGRVAGVARGSRWQAQLVDNPTAQSLTIPQPGKAFSYGLSTLHHGRLGTGQIQSAPMLVRYPDTAYFAHGNYGVQYSLTLPLINPTGDTQTVTLAIETPIKQDQIQGGLRFLKAPAKQIFFRGTVQLSYKDDQGLPRTRYVHLVQRRGEQGDTLVRLQMPPLDQRLVQVDFLYPPDSTPPQVLTVRTQD
;
A
#
# COMPACT_ATOMS: atom_id res chain seq x y z
N ARG A 1 3.50 -28.13 -35.30
CA ARG A 1 4.97 -28.25 -35.48
C ARG A 1 5.65 -27.08 -34.79
N SER A 2 6.86 -27.25 -34.28
CA SER A 2 7.67 -26.11 -33.80
C SER A 2 8.09 -25.22 -34.97
N PRO A 3 8.16 -23.88 -34.81
CA PRO A 3 8.59 -23.00 -35.90
C PRO A 3 10.03 -23.29 -36.31
N THR A 4 10.34 -23.16 -37.60
CA THR A 4 11.71 -23.32 -38.10
C THR A 4 12.54 -22.08 -37.80
N ILE A 5 13.88 -22.19 -37.89
CA ILE A 5 14.80 -21.05 -37.72
C ILE A 5 14.44 -19.91 -38.70
N ALA A 6 14.17 -20.25 -39.97
CA ALA A 6 13.76 -19.26 -40.97
C ALA A 6 12.47 -18.52 -40.60
N GLN A 7 11.52 -19.21 -39.96
CA GLN A 7 10.27 -18.58 -39.49
C GLN A 7 10.53 -17.65 -38.31
N TRP A 8 11.44 -18.00 -37.40
CA TRP A 8 11.86 -17.10 -36.31
C TRP A 8 12.61 -15.87 -36.83
N GLN A 9 13.49 -16.03 -37.81
CA GLN A 9 14.19 -14.91 -38.45
C GLN A 9 13.23 -13.97 -39.17
N HIS A 10 12.33 -14.52 -39.98
CA HIS A 10 11.31 -13.71 -40.65
C HIS A 10 10.43 -12.95 -39.64
N LEU A 11 10.09 -13.58 -38.51
CA LEU A 11 9.33 -12.91 -37.45
C LEU A 11 10.13 -11.78 -36.77
N LEU A 12 11.43 -11.97 -36.54
CA LEU A 12 12.28 -10.93 -35.94
C LEU A 12 12.49 -9.74 -36.89
N GLU A 13 12.65 -10.00 -38.18
CA GLU A 13 12.98 -8.99 -39.18
C GLU A 13 11.75 -8.25 -39.71
N GLN A 14 10.65 -8.97 -39.91
CA GLN A 14 9.44 -8.48 -40.56
C GLN A 14 8.23 -8.43 -39.63
N GLY A 15 8.34 -9.02 -38.44
CA GLY A 15 7.24 -9.00 -37.49
C GLY A 15 7.10 -7.63 -36.86
N GLU A 16 5.89 -7.07 -36.94
CA GLU A 16 5.48 -5.88 -36.19
C GLU A 16 5.25 -6.23 -34.70
N LEU A 17 6.27 -6.80 -34.05
CA LEU A 17 6.20 -7.31 -32.68
C LEU A 17 6.30 -6.19 -31.63
N ALA A 18 6.89 -5.05 -32.01
CA ALA A 18 6.99 -3.87 -31.17
C ALA A 18 6.26 -2.71 -31.86
N GLY A 19 5.07 -2.38 -31.36
CA GLY A 19 4.35 -1.18 -31.75
C GLY A 19 4.92 0.08 -31.10
N PRO A 20 4.31 1.26 -31.33
CA PRO A 20 4.68 2.48 -30.62
C PRO A 20 4.58 2.25 -29.10
N ARG A 21 5.40 2.98 -28.35
CA ARG A 21 5.31 3.00 -26.89
C ARG A 21 3.90 3.42 -26.45
N ASP A 22 3.53 2.99 -25.24
CA ASP A 22 2.24 3.31 -24.63
C ASP A 22 1.97 4.83 -24.61
N ARG A 23 0.74 5.23 -24.31
CA ARG A 23 0.35 6.65 -24.28
C ARG A 23 1.28 7.44 -23.36
N ALA A 24 1.73 8.61 -23.85
CA ALA A 24 2.48 9.55 -23.04
C ALA A 24 1.71 9.91 -21.76
N PRO A 25 2.40 10.06 -20.62
CA PRO A 25 1.75 10.45 -19.38
C PRO A 25 1.12 11.84 -19.50
N SER A 26 0.01 12.04 -18.81
CA SER A 26 -0.51 13.37 -18.54
C SER A 26 0.49 14.15 -17.66
N ASP A 27 0.47 15.47 -17.79
CA ASP A 27 1.17 16.33 -16.83
C ASP A 27 0.64 16.03 -15.41
N PRO A 28 1.51 15.72 -14.44
CA PRO A 28 1.10 15.33 -13.09
C PRO A 28 0.41 16.44 -12.30
N ILE A 29 0.51 17.70 -12.74
CA ILE A 29 -0.14 18.87 -12.13
C ILE A 29 -1.45 19.21 -12.88
N ALA A 30 -1.71 18.59 -14.03
CA ALA A 30 -2.95 18.82 -14.75
C ALA A 30 -4.17 18.42 -13.89
N THR A 31 -5.05 19.39 -13.68
CA THR A 31 -6.28 19.22 -12.88
C THR A 31 -7.51 18.91 -13.73
N THR A 32 -7.35 18.84 -15.05
CA THR A 32 -8.45 18.66 -16.01
C THR A 32 -8.16 17.48 -16.96
N GLY A 33 -9.21 16.79 -17.38
CA GLY A 33 -9.13 15.66 -18.30
C GLY A 33 -8.85 14.31 -17.61
N SER A 34 -8.83 13.25 -18.42
CA SER A 34 -8.49 11.91 -17.96
C SER A 34 -6.99 11.78 -17.74
N ILE A 35 -6.58 11.20 -16.62
CA ILE A 35 -5.17 11.09 -16.27
C ILE A 35 -4.58 9.78 -16.78
N ILE A 36 -3.47 9.92 -17.49
CA ILE A 36 -2.64 8.83 -17.95
C ILE A 36 -1.38 8.86 -17.09
N TYR A 37 -1.22 7.85 -16.23
CA TYR A 37 -0.03 7.75 -15.37
C TYR A 37 1.27 7.51 -16.17
N GLY A 38 1.15 6.92 -17.36
CA GLY A 38 2.26 6.46 -18.19
C GLY A 38 2.88 5.15 -17.67
N ARG A 39 3.61 4.45 -18.53
CA ARG A 39 4.45 3.31 -18.13
C ARG A 39 5.66 3.82 -17.37
N VAL A 40 6.05 3.18 -16.28
CA VAL A 40 7.26 3.53 -15.52
C VAL A 40 8.47 2.90 -16.22
N ALA A 41 9.42 3.72 -16.64
CA ALA A 41 10.69 3.26 -17.21
C ALA A 41 11.81 4.23 -16.85
N GLY A 42 12.68 3.82 -15.92
CA GLY A 42 13.77 4.64 -15.42
C GLY A 42 14.20 4.26 -14.01
N VAL A 43 14.83 5.19 -13.30
CA VAL A 43 15.31 5.00 -11.92
C VAL A 43 14.49 5.89 -10.97
N ALA A 44 13.77 5.28 -10.05
CA ALA A 44 13.02 5.98 -9.01
C ALA A 44 13.93 6.43 -7.86
N ARG A 45 13.55 7.53 -7.18
CA ARG A 45 14.25 7.97 -5.97
C ARG A 45 13.87 7.11 -4.76
N GLY A 46 14.87 6.53 -4.11
CA GLY A 46 14.71 5.80 -2.85
C GLY A 46 14.21 4.38 -3.03
N SER A 47 14.42 3.55 -2.01
CA SER A 47 14.06 2.12 -1.99
C SER A 47 13.35 1.70 -0.70
N ARG A 48 13.19 2.62 0.27
CA ARG A 48 12.59 2.34 1.57
C ARG A 48 11.75 3.51 2.05
N TRP A 49 10.55 3.21 2.52
CA TRP A 49 9.70 4.04 3.33
C TRP A 49 9.80 3.59 4.79
N GLN A 50 10.61 4.29 5.58
CA GLN A 50 10.78 3.99 7.00
C GLN A 50 10.03 5.03 7.83
N ALA A 51 9.14 4.57 8.72
CA ALA A 51 8.36 5.49 9.55
C ALA A 51 8.06 4.89 10.93
N GLN A 52 8.12 5.74 11.95
CA GLN A 52 7.45 5.50 13.23
C GLN A 52 6.13 6.27 13.21
N LEU A 53 5.01 5.57 13.31
CA LEU A 53 3.67 6.15 13.29
C LEU A 53 3.33 6.59 14.70
N VAL A 54 3.15 7.89 14.91
CA VAL A 54 2.84 8.51 16.21
C VAL A 54 1.72 9.53 16.03
N ASP A 55 1.06 9.93 17.13
CA ASP A 55 -0.11 10.82 17.08
C ASP A 55 0.20 12.19 16.45
N ASN A 56 1.41 12.71 16.68
CA ASN A 56 1.88 13.99 16.15
C ASN A 56 3.43 14.06 16.18
N PRO A 57 4.06 15.08 15.58
CA PRO A 57 5.53 15.14 15.44
C PRO A 57 6.33 15.15 16.74
N THR A 58 5.72 15.45 17.90
CA THR A 58 6.40 15.45 19.20
C THR A 58 6.01 14.26 20.09
N ALA A 59 5.04 13.45 19.65
CA ALA A 59 4.60 12.26 20.38
C ALA A 59 5.59 11.10 20.20
N GLN A 60 5.64 10.21 21.19
CA GLN A 60 6.43 8.98 21.17
C GLN A 60 5.57 7.72 20.97
N SER A 61 4.25 7.88 21.09
CA SER A 61 3.28 6.80 21.00
C SER A 61 2.21 7.10 19.96
N LEU A 62 1.49 6.05 19.59
CA LEU A 62 0.30 6.07 18.74
C LEU A 62 -0.89 5.62 19.59
N THR A 63 -1.80 6.54 19.88
CA THR A 63 -3.00 6.25 20.67
C THR A 63 -3.92 5.33 19.87
N ILE A 64 -4.35 4.22 20.48
CA ILE A 64 -5.34 3.34 19.83
C ILE A 64 -6.66 4.09 19.62
N PRO A 65 -7.42 3.79 18.56
CA PRO A 65 -8.69 4.47 18.34
C PRO A 65 -9.69 4.15 19.46
N GLN A 66 -10.70 5.00 19.62
CA GLN A 66 -11.81 4.71 20.52
C GLN A 66 -12.50 3.37 20.17
N PRO A 67 -13.17 2.70 21.13
CA PRO A 67 -13.96 1.50 20.86
C PRO A 67 -14.89 1.68 19.66
N GLY A 68 -14.93 0.69 18.77
CA GLY A 68 -15.70 0.73 17.51
C GLY A 68 -15.12 1.61 16.41
N LYS A 69 -14.01 2.32 16.65
CA LYS A 69 -13.39 3.23 15.68
C LYS A 69 -12.10 2.66 15.11
N ALA A 70 -11.67 3.27 14.01
CA ALA A 70 -10.45 2.95 13.31
C ALA A 70 -9.82 4.19 12.70
N PHE A 71 -8.51 4.15 12.50
CA PHE A 71 -7.80 5.05 11.59
C PHE A 71 -6.93 4.23 10.64
N SER A 72 -6.54 4.85 9.52
CA SER A 72 -5.79 4.17 8.46
C SER A 72 -4.69 5.07 7.91
N TYR A 73 -3.55 4.47 7.61
CA TYR A 73 -2.44 5.12 6.91
C TYR A 73 -2.34 4.62 5.48
N GLY A 74 -2.21 5.54 4.52
CA GLY A 74 -2.04 5.19 3.12
C GLY A 74 -0.75 4.44 2.85
N LEU A 75 -0.83 3.45 1.97
CA LEU A 75 0.30 2.69 1.43
C LEU A 75 0.30 2.85 -0.10
N SER A 76 1.37 3.42 -0.63
CA SER A 76 1.55 3.74 -2.05
C SER A 76 0.45 4.67 -2.59
N THR A 77 0.14 5.75 -1.87
CA THR A 77 -0.83 6.75 -2.33
C THR A 77 -0.34 7.51 -3.56
N LEU A 78 -1.29 7.89 -4.41
CA LEU A 78 -1.04 8.50 -5.72
C LEU A 78 -1.50 9.96 -5.76
N HIS A 79 -1.11 10.67 -6.82
CA HIS A 79 -1.71 11.96 -7.18
C HIS A 79 -3.24 11.87 -7.32
N HIS A 80 -3.75 10.73 -7.83
CA HIS A 80 -5.18 10.40 -7.99
C HIS A 80 -5.55 9.09 -7.31
N GLY A 81 -5.67 9.16 -5.99
CA GLY A 81 -5.82 8.05 -5.05
C GLY A 81 -5.26 8.42 -3.67
N ARG A 82 -5.52 9.64 -3.20
CA ARG A 82 -4.98 10.13 -1.91
C ARG A 82 -5.77 9.67 -0.69
N LEU A 83 -6.94 9.06 -0.91
CA LEU A 83 -7.81 8.51 0.13
C LEU A 83 -8.15 9.55 1.22
N GLY A 84 -8.50 10.77 0.82
CA GLY A 84 -8.86 11.84 1.74
C GLY A 84 -7.69 12.54 2.42
N THR A 85 -6.46 12.11 2.13
CA THR A 85 -5.24 12.74 2.64
C THR A 85 -4.64 13.71 1.63
N GLY A 86 -3.63 14.48 2.04
CA GLY A 86 -2.74 15.21 1.13
C GLY A 86 -1.51 14.43 0.69
N GLN A 87 -1.36 13.17 1.13
CA GLN A 87 -0.13 12.42 0.97
C GLN A 87 -0.03 11.81 -0.43
N ILE A 88 1.09 12.01 -1.08
CA ILE A 88 1.48 11.33 -2.32
C ILE A 88 2.78 10.57 -2.03
N GLN A 89 2.75 9.26 -2.20
CA GLN A 89 3.92 8.41 -1.94
C GLN A 89 4.65 8.01 -3.22
N SER A 90 4.11 8.29 -4.41
CA SER A 90 4.79 8.01 -5.69
C SER A 90 6.16 8.69 -5.75
N ALA A 91 7.24 7.89 -5.82
CA ALA A 91 8.59 8.44 -5.84
C ALA A 91 8.90 9.15 -7.18
N PRO A 92 9.58 10.31 -7.17
CA PRO A 92 9.99 10.96 -8.41
C PRO A 92 11.01 10.12 -9.18
N MET A 93 10.92 10.14 -10.50
CA MET A 93 11.93 9.51 -11.37
C MET A 93 13.17 10.42 -11.47
N LEU A 94 14.36 9.88 -11.16
CA LEU A 94 15.64 10.59 -11.30
C LEU A 94 16.10 10.65 -12.76
N VAL A 95 15.84 9.58 -13.50
CA VAL A 95 15.99 9.49 -14.95
C VAL A 95 14.81 8.70 -15.49
N ARG A 96 14.29 9.11 -16.64
CA ARG A 96 13.19 8.46 -17.35
C ARG A 96 13.29 8.74 -18.85
N TYR A 97 12.62 7.93 -19.67
CA TYR A 97 12.39 8.33 -21.05
C TYR A 97 11.36 9.46 -21.12
N PRO A 98 11.51 10.45 -22.03
CA PRO A 98 10.62 11.62 -22.08
C PRO A 98 9.12 11.32 -22.18
N ASP A 99 8.75 10.18 -22.76
CA ASP A 99 7.38 9.71 -23.00
C ASP A 99 6.85 8.74 -21.91
N THR A 100 7.53 8.62 -20.77
CA THR A 100 7.21 7.65 -19.70
C THR A 100 6.85 8.32 -18.37
N ALA A 101 6.27 7.61 -17.41
CA ALA A 101 5.75 8.17 -16.16
C ALA A 101 6.75 9.11 -15.44
N TYR A 102 6.22 10.22 -14.91
CA TYR A 102 7.00 11.18 -14.09
C TYR A 102 7.36 10.65 -12.70
N PHE A 103 6.59 9.68 -12.20
CA PHE A 103 6.74 9.08 -10.87
C PHE A 103 6.62 7.57 -10.95
N ALA A 104 7.21 6.88 -9.97
CA ALA A 104 7.03 5.46 -9.74
C ALA A 104 5.68 5.22 -9.04
N HIS A 105 4.58 5.32 -9.78
CA HIS A 105 3.23 5.27 -9.20
C HIS A 105 2.96 4.01 -8.37
N GLY A 106 3.51 2.87 -8.77
CA GLY A 106 3.38 1.62 -8.02
C GLY A 106 4.33 1.47 -6.85
N ASN A 107 5.42 2.26 -6.76
CA ASN A 107 6.52 2.03 -5.81
C ASN A 107 6.95 0.55 -5.69
N TYR A 108 6.89 -0.20 -6.80
CA TYR A 108 7.19 -1.63 -6.78
C TYR A 108 8.61 -1.90 -6.29
N GLY A 109 8.74 -2.82 -5.34
CA GLY A 109 10.02 -3.15 -4.71
C GLY A 109 10.50 -2.14 -3.66
N VAL A 110 9.76 -1.06 -3.39
CA VAL A 110 10.04 -0.20 -2.25
C VAL A 110 9.65 -0.92 -0.96
N GLN A 111 10.57 -0.98 0.00
CA GLN A 111 10.33 -1.54 1.32
C GLN A 111 9.54 -0.56 2.17
N TYR A 112 8.40 -0.98 2.70
CA TYR A 112 7.71 -0.29 3.77
C TYR A 112 8.17 -0.91 5.09
N SER A 113 8.79 -0.11 5.95
CA SER A 113 9.27 -0.51 7.27
C SER A 113 8.63 0.40 8.32
N LEU A 114 7.52 -0.06 8.89
CA LEU A 114 6.61 0.75 9.69
C LEU A 114 6.62 0.27 11.14
N THR A 115 6.76 1.20 12.08
CA THR A 115 6.73 0.91 13.52
C THR A 115 5.58 1.66 14.19
N LEU A 116 4.76 0.94 14.94
CA LEU A 116 3.56 1.42 15.61
C LEU A 116 3.74 1.22 17.14
N PRO A 117 4.23 2.23 17.88
CA PRO A 117 4.27 2.23 19.34
C PRO A 117 2.87 2.49 19.92
N LEU A 118 1.98 1.50 19.86
CA LEU A 118 0.59 1.61 20.30
C LEU A 118 0.49 1.81 21.81
N ILE A 119 -0.42 2.69 22.25
CA ILE A 119 -0.78 2.89 23.67
C ILE A 119 -2.30 2.79 23.86
N ASN A 120 -2.72 2.07 24.90
CA ASN A 120 -4.09 2.12 25.42
C ASN A 120 -4.17 3.12 26.58
N PRO A 121 -4.62 4.37 26.37
CA PRO A 121 -4.71 5.35 27.44
C PRO A 121 -5.95 5.20 28.33
N THR A 122 -6.81 4.21 28.07
CA THR A 122 -8.09 4.04 28.77
C THR A 122 -7.94 3.27 30.08
N GLY A 123 -8.98 3.31 30.92
CA GLY A 123 -9.08 2.52 32.15
C GLY A 123 -9.52 1.07 31.95
N ASP A 124 -9.82 0.67 30.71
CA ASP A 124 -10.35 -0.65 30.37
C ASP A 124 -9.41 -1.41 29.43
N THR A 125 -9.52 -2.74 29.43
CA THR A 125 -8.82 -3.56 28.44
C THR A 125 -9.46 -3.40 27.07
N GLN A 126 -8.66 -3.13 26.04
CA GLN A 126 -9.13 -2.91 24.68
C GLN A 126 -8.60 -4.01 23.75
N THR A 127 -9.46 -4.54 22.87
CA THR A 127 -9.02 -5.44 21.80
C THR A 127 -8.68 -4.64 20.54
N VAL A 128 -7.41 -4.64 20.17
CA VAL A 128 -6.89 -3.85 19.05
C VAL A 128 -6.45 -4.77 17.92
N THR A 129 -6.80 -4.41 16.70
CA THR A 129 -6.53 -5.18 15.48
C THR A 129 -5.81 -4.34 14.44
N LEU A 130 -4.93 -5.00 13.68
CA LEU A 130 -4.26 -4.41 12.52
C LEU A 130 -4.57 -5.22 11.27
N ALA A 131 -4.83 -4.52 10.17
CA ALA A 131 -5.07 -5.11 8.86
C ALA A 131 -4.45 -4.24 7.76
N ILE A 132 -4.00 -4.87 6.68
CA ILE A 132 -3.79 -4.17 5.40
C ILE A 132 -5.07 -4.34 4.59
N GLU A 133 -5.57 -3.28 3.98
CA GLU A 133 -6.85 -3.28 3.26
C GLU A 133 -6.72 -2.61 1.89
N THR A 134 -7.62 -2.95 0.97
CA THR A 134 -7.63 -2.42 -0.41
C THR A 134 -8.94 -1.66 -0.69
N PRO A 135 -9.06 -0.40 -0.22
CA PRO A 135 -10.28 0.38 -0.41
C PRO A 135 -10.51 0.79 -1.87
N ILE A 136 -11.71 1.27 -2.16
CA ILE A 136 -12.03 1.89 -3.46
C ILE A 136 -11.23 3.18 -3.59
N LYS A 137 -10.31 3.21 -4.56
CA LYS A 137 -9.47 4.38 -4.90
C LYS A 137 -10.31 5.65 -5.09
N GLN A 138 -10.03 6.66 -4.29
CA GLN A 138 -10.67 7.98 -4.26
C GLN A 138 -9.65 9.05 -3.88
N ASP A 139 -9.88 10.28 -4.33
CA ASP A 139 -9.08 11.43 -3.92
C ASP A 139 -9.60 12.05 -2.63
N GLN A 140 -10.88 12.39 -2.62
CA GLN A 140 -11.60 12.84 -1.44
C GLN A 140 -12.48 11.72 -0.92
N ILE A 141 -12.58 11.60 0.40
CA ILE A 141 -13.47 10.63 1.05
C ILE A 141 -14.57 11.39 1.79
N GLN A 142 -15.78 10.84 1.75
CA GLN A 142 -16.92 11.32 2.52
C GLN A 142 -17.37 10.16 3.41
N GLY A 143 -17.27 10.32 4.73
CA GLY A 143 -17.65 9.27 5.68
C GLY A 143 -16.66 8.10 5.83
N GLY A 144 -15.41 8.26 5.35
CA GLY A 144 -14.33 7.29 5.53
C GLY A 144 -13.99 6.46 4.28
N LEU A 145 -13.13 5.46 4.46
CA LEU A 145 -12.76 4.52 3.41
C LEU A 145 -13.98 3.69 2.97
N ARG A 146 -14.08 3.40 1.67
CA ARG A 146 -15.17 2.60 1.10
C ARG A 146 -14.65 1.27 0.57
N PHE A 147 -15.41 0.22 0.83
CA PHE A 147 -15.15 -1.15 0.40
C PHE A 147 -16.34 -1.68 -0.40
N LEU A 148 -16.12 -2.71 -1.21
CA LEU A 148 -17.18 -3.38 -1.95
C LEU A 148 -17.75 -4.50 -1.10
N LYS A 149 -19.08 -4.64 -1.06
CA LYS A 149 -19.75 -5.78 -0.41
C LYS A 149 -19.28 -7.12 -0.98
N ALA A 150 -19.06 -7.16 -2.29
CA ALA A 150 -18.39 -8.26 -2.97
C ALA A 150 -17.17 -7.68 -3.71
N PRO A 151 -15.94 -8.00 -3.30
CA PRO A 151 -14.73 -7.50 -3.96
C PRO A 151 -14.70 -7.86 -5.45
N ALA A 152 -14.12 -6.99 -6.26
CA ALA A 152 -14.03 -7.24 -7.70
C ALA A 152 -13.06 -8.38 -8.01
N LYS A 153 -13.08 -8.95 -9.22
CA LYS A 153 -12.20 -10.09 -9.55
C LYS A 153 -10.72 -9.71 -9.63
N GLN A 154 -10.41 -8.44 -9.88
CA GLN A 154 -9.05 -7.94 -10.05
C GLN A 154 -8.28 -8.00 -8.73
N ILE A 155 -7.12 -8.63 -8.76
CA ILE A 155 -6.14 -8.61 -7.67
C ILE A 155 -5.45 -7.25 -7.68
N PHE A 156 -5.41 -6.60 -6.52
CA PHE A 156 -4.84 -5.28 -6.32
C PHE A 156 -3.66 -5.32 -5.34
N PHE A 157 -3.53 -6.37 -4.54
CA PHE A 157 -2.34 -6.59 -3.73
C PHE A 157 -2.05 -8.09 -3.68
N ARG A 158 -0.80 -8.47 -3.95
CA ARG A 158 -0.33 -9.85 -3.80
C ARG A 158 1.10 -9.86 -3.29
N GLY A 159 1.29 -10.12 -2.01
CA GLY A 159 2.62 -10.00 -1.41
C GLY A 159 2.71 -10.54 -0.01
N THR A 160 3.94 -10.79 0.41
CA THR A 160 4.25 -11.25 1.76
C THR A 160 4.49 -10.06 2.68
N VAL A 161 3.84 -10.07 3.83
CA VAL A 161 3.97 -9.06 4.88
C VAL A 161 4.53 -9.73 6.13
N GLN A 162 5.61 -9.16 6.66
CA GLN A 162 6.19 -9.54 7.94
C GLN A 162 5.58 -8.68 9.05
N LEU A 163 5.24 -9.33 10.16
CA LEU A 163 4.71 -8.70 11.36
C LEU A 163 5.58 -9.10 12.55
N SER A 164 6.02 -8.13 13.34
CA SER A 164 6.72 -8.33 14.62
C SER A 164 6.05 -7.52 15.72
N TYR A 165 6.19 -7.89 16.99
CA TYR A 165 5.08 -8.39 17.81
C TYR A 165 5.50 -8.84 19.21
N LYS A 166 4.99 -8.28 20.31
CA LYS A 166 4.82 -9.07 21.55
C LYS A 166 3.36 -9.46 21.69
N ASP A 167 3.08 -10.74 21.87
CA ASP A 167 1.71 -11.22 22.10
C ASP A 167 1.20 -10.89 23.51
N ASP A 168 -0.02 -11.31 23.83
CA ASP A 168 -0.67 -11.02 25.12
C ASP A 168 0.02 -11.71 26.31
N GLN A 169 0.91 -12.69 26.07
CA GLN A 169 1.76 -13.31 27.08
C GLN A 169 3.13 -12.62 27.19
N GLY A 170 3.36 -11.55 26.42
CA GLY A 170 4.62 -10.82 26.35
C GLY A 170 5.70 -11.51 25.51
N LEU A 171 5.37 -12.61 24.82
CA LEU A 171 6.34 -13.38 24.03
C LEU A 171 6.54 -12.70 22.66
N PRO A 172 7.81 -12.58 22.20
CA PRO A 172 8.08 -12.05 20.88
C PRO A 172 7.53 -13.00 19.80
N ARG A 173 6.82 -12.44 18.83
CA ARG A 173 6.27 -13.12 17.67
C ARG A 173 6.76 -12.46 16.40
N THR A 174 7.20 -13.28 15.45
CA THR A 174 7.41 -12.86 14.06
C THR A 174 6.57 -13.74 13.17
N ARG A 175 5.75 -13.13 12.31
CA ARG A 175 4.85 -13.83 11.39
C ARG A 175 5.05 -13.30 9.98
N TYR A 176 4.96 -14.20 9.02
CA TYR A 176 4.93 -13.87 7.60
C TYR A 176 3.58 -14.29 7.06
N VAL A 177 2.85 -13.36 6.45
CA VAL A 177 1.53 -13.61 5.89
C VAL A 177 1.56 -13.24 4.41
N HIS A 178 1.25 -14.19 3.54
CA HIS A 178 1.06 -13.91 2.13
C HIS A 178 -0.37 -13.44 1.90
N LEU A 179 -0.54 -12.17 1.52
CA LEU A 179 -1.83 -11.56 1.26
C LEU A 179 -2.13 -11.61 -0.23
N VAL A 180 -3.40 -11.89 -0.55
CA VAL A 180 -3.96 -11.75 -1.90
C VAL A 180 -5.27 -11.00 -1.76
N GLN A 181 -5.28 -9.71 -2.09
CA GLN A 181 -6.44 -8.86 -1.94
C GLN A 181 -6.94 -8.36 -3.27
N ARG A 182 -8.26 -8.31 -3.39
CA ARG A 182 -8.97 -7.77 -4.54
C ARG A 182 -9.28 -6.29 -4.37
N ARG A 183 -9.63 -5.66 -5.49
CA ARG A 183 -10.15 -4.29 -5.46
C ARG A 183 -11.38 -4.18 -4.55
N GLY A 184 -11.34 -3.22 -3.63
CA GLY A 184 -12.44 -2.94 -2.71
C GLY A 184 -12.56 -3.95 -1.56
N GLU A 185 -11.56 -4.79 -1.35
CA GLU A 185 -11.54 -5.78 -0.28
C GLU A 185 -11.13 -5.17 1.05
N GLN A 186 -11.96 -5.42 2.07
CA GLN A 186 -11.58 -5.19 3.45
C GLN A 186 -10.67 -6.36 3.89
N GLY A 187 -9.54 -6.04 4.51
CA GLY A 187 -8.54 -7.04 4.85
C GLY A 187 -8.87 -7.84 6.09
N ASP A 188 -8.37 -9.08 6.13
CA ASP A 188 -8.40 -9.90 7.33
C ASP A 188 -7.49 -9.33 8.43
N THR A 189 -7.83 -9.65 9.68
CA THR A 189 -7.00 -9.29 10.84
C THR A 189 -5.66 -10.01 10.80
N LEU A 190 -4.58 -9.24 10.77
CA LEU A 190 -3.21 -9.74 10.75
C LEU A 190 -2.62 -9.87 12.16
N VAL A 191 -2.91 -8.89 13.01
CA VAL A 191 -2.52 -8.84 14.42
C VAL A 191 -3.77 -8.55 15.25
N ARG A 192 -3.92 -9.26 16.35
CA ARG A 192 -4.92 -9.00 17.40
C ARG A 192 -4.19 -8.94 18.73
N LEU A 193 -4.43 -7.89 19.50
CA LEU A 193 -3.81 -7.65 20.80
C LEU A 193 -4.90 -7.36 21.82
N GLN A 194 -4.81 -8.00 22.98
CA GLN A 194 -5.53 -7.57 24.17
C GLN A 194 -4.63 -6.61 24.94
N MET A 195 -5.01 -5.33 24.96
CA MET A 195 -4.22 -4.26 25.58
C MET A 195 -4.88 -3.82 26.89
N PRO A 196 -4.37 -4.23 28.07
CA PRO A 196 -4.85 -3.75 29.36
C PRO A 196 -4.78 -2.23 29.51
N PRO A 197 -5.35 -1.66 30.58
CA PRO A 197 -5.23 -0.24 30.87
C PRO A 197 -3.77 0.20 30.92
N LEU A 198 -3.47 1.34 30.27
CA LEU A 198 -2.13 1.95 30.17
C LEU A 198 -1.07 1.10 29.45
N ASP A 199 -1.48 -0.01 28.83
CA ASP A 199 -0.56 -0.92 28.15
C ASP A 199 0.07 -0.28 26.90
N GLN A 200 1.30 -0.69 26.62
CA GLN A 200 2.06 -0.28 25.44
C GLN A 200 2.48 -1.51 24.63
N ARG A 201 2.25 -1.44 23.32
CA ARG A 201 2.57 -2.52 22.39
C ARG A 201 3.31 -1.96 21.18
N LEU A 202 4.51 -2.46 20.94
CA LEU A 202 5.25 -2.16 19.73
C LEU A 202 4.90 -3.17 18.65
N VAL A 203 4.32 -2.71 17.55
CA VAL A 203 4.04 -3.54 16.36
C VAL A 203 4.87 -3.03 15.20
N GLN A 204 5.52 -3.93 14.49
CA GLN A 204 6.26 -3.63 13.26
C GLN A 204 5.62 -4.33 12.08
N VAL A 205 5.44 -3.59 10.99
CA VAL A 205 4.93 -4.08 9.71
C VAL A 205 6.01 -3.83 8.67
N ASP A 206 6.51 -4.90 8.04
CA ASP A 206 7.55 -4.82 7.02
C ASP A 206 7.15 -5.59 5.76
N PHE A 207 7.27 -4.96 4.59
CA PHE A 207 7.02 -5.62 3.32
C PHE A 207 7.66 -4.87 2.15
N LEU A 208 7.97 -5.59 1.08
CA LEU A 208 8.25 -4.99 -0.22
C LEU A 208 6.93 -4.77 -0.95
N TYR A 209 6.67 -3.55 -1.40
CA TYR A 209 5.44 -3.26 -2.13
C TYR A 209 5.42 -4.08 -3.44
N PRO A 210 4.46 -5.01 -3.63
CA PRO A 210 4.64 -6.05 -4.63
C PRO A 210 4.51 -5.55 -6.06
N PRO A 211 5.29 -6.09 -7.01
CA PRO A 211 5.32 -5.63 -8.41
C PRO A 211 4.02 -5.86 -9.20
N ASP A 212 3.12 -6.71 -8.69
CA ASP A 212 1.79 -7.02 -9.26
C ASP A 212 0.66 -6.40 -8.41
N SER A 213 0.90 -5.22 -7.83
CA SER A 213 -0.11 -4.50 -7.02
C SER A 213 -0.68 -3.32 -7.79
N THR A 214 -1.95 -3.00 -7.53
CA THR A 214 -2.57 -1.75 -7.97
C THR A 214 -2.83 -0.87 -6.74
N PRO A 215 -2.09 0.25 -6.59
CA PRO A 215 -2.27 1.17 -5.48
C PRO A 215 -3.60 1.94 -5.52
N PRO A 216 -4.03 2.52 -4.38
CA PRO A 216 -3.41 2.45 -3.06
C PRO A 216 -3.97 1.32 -2.17
N GLN A 217 -3.19 0.91 -1.17
CA GLN A 217 -3.65 0.13 0.00
C GLN A 217 -3.64 1.01 1.24
N VAL A 218 -4.12 0.48 2.35
CA VAL A 218 -4.01 1.13 3.67
C VAL A 218 -3.56 0.15 4.74
N LEU A 219 -2.87 0.65 5.76
CA LEU A 219 -2.68 -0.04 7.04
C LEU A 219 -3.68 0.54 8.04
N THR A 220 -4.59 -0.28 8.54
CA THR A 220 -5.68 0.13 9.44
C THR A 220 -5.42 -0.41 10.85
N VAL A 221 -5.59 0.46 11.85
CA VAL A 221 -5.67 0.09 13.27
C VAL A 221 -7.10 0.29 13.72
N ARG A 222 -7.67 -0.70 14.40
CA ARG A 222 -9.06 -0.68 14.88
C ARG A 222 -9.14 -1.21 16.31
N THR A 223 -9.92 -0.54 17.14
CA THR A 223 -10.33 -1.03 18.44
C THR A 223 -11.73 -1.63 18.29
N GLN A 224 -11.93 -2.85 18.79
CA GLN A 224 -13.23 -3.52 18.71
C GLN A 224 -14.25 -2.84 19.65
N ASP A 225 -15.54 -3.07 19.38
CA ASP A 225 -16.65 -2.65 20.27
C ASP A 225 -16.67 -3.49 21.56
#